data_AF-A0A917AVD4-F1
#
_entry.id   AF-A0A917AVD4-F1
#
_cell.length_a   1.000
_cell.length_b   1.000
_cell.length_c   1.000
_cell.angle_alpha   90.00
_cell.angle_beta   90.00
_cell.angle_gamma   90.00
#
_symmetry.space_group_name_H-M   'P 1'
#
loop_
_entity.id
_entity.type
_entity.pdbx_description
1 polymer ?
#
loop_
_entity_poly.entity_id
_entity_poly.type
_entity_poly.pdbx_seq_one_letter_code
_entity_poly.pdbx_strand_id
1 'polypeptide(L)'
;MSQQNKKKQTVTIYGQQYTVVGDESAHHIRMVAAMVDEKMREIGAKNPSLDTVRLAVLTAVNVVHESLKMKEELEELRSKLDHN
;
A
#
# COMPACT_ATOMS: atom_id res chain seq x y z
N MET A 1 -12.73 -24.85 -17.10
CA MET A 1 -12.25 -24.58 -15.72
C MET A 1 -11.03 -23.68 -15.82
N SER A 2 -11.23 -22.37 -15.98
CA SER A 2 -10.13 -21.41 -16.18
C SER A 2 -9.50 -21.09 -14.83
N GLN A 3 -8.43 -21.79 -14.48
CA GLN A 3 -7.58 -21.40 -13.36
C GLN A 3 -6.91 -20.07 -13.76
N GLN A 4 -7.46 -18.95 -13.29
CA GLN A 4 -6.76 -17.67 -13.33
C GLN A 4 -5.38 -17.88 -12.67
N ASN A 5 -4.33 -17.59 -13.43
CA ASN A 5 -2.94 -17.81 -13.07
C ASN A 5 -2.52 -16.78 -12.00
N LYS A 6 -3.00 -17.00 -10.76
CA LYS A 6 -2.66 -16.15 -9.61
C LYS A 6 -1.17 -16.27 -9.34
N LYS A 7 -0.44 -15.19 -9.54
CA LYS A 7 1.00 -15.13 -9.31
C LYS A 7 1.24 -15.01 -7.81
N LYS A 8 2.09 -15.90 -7.29
CA LYS A 8 2.57 -15.84 -5.91
C LYS A 8 3.90 -15.08 -5.91
N GLN A 9 4.00 -14.06 -5.07
CA GLN A 9 5.23 -13.29 -4.90
C GLN A 9 5.52 -13.13 -3.42
N THR A 10 6.71 -13.56 -3.01
CA THR A 10 7.22 -13.30 -1.67
C THR A 10 7.88 -11.93 -1.63
N VAL A 11 7.54 -11.14 -0.62
CA VAL A 11 8.08 -9.80 -0.34
C VAL A 11 8.49 -9.70 1.12
N THR A 12 9.39 -8.77 1.44
CA THR A 12 9.79 -8.48 2.82
C THR A 12 9.31 -7.09 3.19
N ILE A 13 8.57 -6.98 4.29
CA ILE A 13 8.05 -5.72 4.82
C ILE A 13 8.43 -5.67 6.30
N TYR A 14 9.14 -4.62 6.71
CA TYR A 14 9.60 -4.38 8.07
C TYR A 14 10.37 -5.56 8.67
N GLY A 15 11.20 -6.22 7.85
CA GLY A 15 11.98 -7.41 8.24
C GLY A 15 11.19 -8.71 8.32
N GLN A 16 9.87 -8.70 8.02
CA GLN A 16 9.03 -9.90 7.96
C GLN A 16 8.72 -10.29 6.52
N GLN A 17 8.77 -11.59 6.22
CA GLN A 17 8.43 -12.11 4.89
C GLN A 17 6.93 -12.40 4.77
N TYR A 18 6.33 -11.94 3.68
CA TYR A 18 4.94 -12.17 3.33
C TYR A 18 4.83 -12.75 1.92
N THR A 19 3.97 -13.75 1.75
CA THR A 19 3.64 -14.29 0.42
C THR A 19 2.33 -13.68 -0.04
N VAL A 20 2.39 -12.80 -1.03
CA VAL A 20 1.22 -12.16 -1.65
C VAL A 20 0.81 -12.98 -2.86
N VAL A 21 -0.49 -13.25 -2.97
CA VAL A 21 -1.09 -13.98 -4.10
C VAL A 21 -2.05 -13.04 -4.82
N GLY A 22 -1.78 -12.74 -6.08
CA GLY A 22 -2.61 -11.81 -6.85
C GLY A 22 -2.41 -11.93 -8.35
N ASP A 23 -3.27 -11.25 -9.11
CA ASP A 23 -3.18 -11.19 -10.56
C ASP A 23 -2.20 -10.09 -11.03
N GLU A 24 -1.75 -9.25 -10.08
CA GLU A 24 -0.80 -8.17 -10.31
C GLU A 24 0.60 -8.64 -10.70
N SER A 25 1.34 -7.76 -11.36
CA SER A 25 2.71 -8.06 -11.75
C SER A 25 3.62 -8.17 -10.52
N ALA A 26 4.62 -9.05 -10.60
CA ALA A 26 5.64 -9.20 -9.54
C ALA A 26 6.37 -7.88 -9.25
N HIS A 27 6.55 -7.02 -10.26
CA HIS A 27 7.11 -5.69 -10.10
C HIS A 27 6.21 -4.80 -9.24
N HIS A 28 4.91 -4.75 -9.57
CA HIS A 28 3.94 -3.95 -8.82
C HIS A 28 3.87 -4.38 -7.34
N ILE A 29 3.81 -5.68 -7.07
CA ILE A 29 3.79 -6.21 -5.70
C ILE A 29 5.05 -5.81 -4.93
N ARG A 30 6.24 -5.90 -5.54
CA ARG A 30 7.50 -5.46 -4.91
C ARG A 30 7.50 -3.96 -4.63
N MET A 31 6.99 -3.16 -5.56
CA MET A 31 6.90 -1.71 -5.40
C MET A 31 5.97 -1.33 -4.24
N VAL A 32 4.79 -1.94 -4.16
CA VAL A 32 3.85 -1.74 -3.05
C VAL A 32 4.51 -2.15 -1.72
N ALA A 33 5.18 -3.30 -1.66
CA ALA A 33 5.86 -3.74 -0.45
C ALA A 33 6.97 -2.78 -0.01
N ALA A 34 7.76 -2.25 -0.95
CA ALA A 34 8.80 -1.26 -0.67
C ALA A 34 8.21 0.05 -0.12
N MET A 35 7.11 0.54 -0.71
CA MET A 35 6.43 1.75 -0.23
C MET A 35 5.88 1.57 1.19
N VAL A 36 5.31 0.40 1.50
CA VAL A 36 4.82 0.10 2.86
C VAL A 36 5.98 0.01 3.84
N ASP A 37 7.09 -0.66 3.49
CA ASP A 37 8.28 -0.75 4.34
C ASP A 37 8.86 0.63 4.67
N GLU A 38 8.98 1.50 3.67
CA GLU A 38 9.44 2.87 3.85
C GLU A 38 8.54 3.67 4.79
N LYS A 39 7.21 3.61 4.58
CA LYS A 39 6.23 4.32 5.41
C LYS A 39 6.24 3.82 6.86
N MET A 40 6.36 2.50 7.06
CA MET A 40 6.50 1.91 8.40
C MET A 40 7.78 2.39 9.09
N ARG A 41 8.91 2.45 8.38
CA ARG A 41 10.17 2.96 8.94
C ARG A 41 10.09 4.44 9.30
N GLU A 42 9.47 5.25 8.46
CA GLU A 42 9.29 6.68 8.71
C GLU A 42 8.45 6.94 9.96
N ILE A 43 7.29 6.27 10.07
CA ILE A 43 6.40 6.40 11.22
C ILE A 43 7.07 5.85 12.49
N GLY A 44 7.78 4.72 12.37
CA GLY A 44 8.51 4.10 13.47
C GLY A 44 9.66 4.96 13.99
N ALA A 45 10.39 5.65 13.10
CA ALA A 45 11.44 6.58 13.47
C ALA A 45 10.90 7.78 14.29
N LYS A 46 9.68 8.24 13.98
CA LYS A 46 8.99 9.31 14.72
C LYS A 46 8.36 8.82 16.03
N ASN A 47 8.12 7.52 16.19
CA ASN A 47 7.40 6.93 17.32
C ASN A 47 8.09 5.65 17.83
N PRO A 48 9.29 5.74 18.42
CA PRO A 48 10.11 4.58 18.78
C PRO A 48 9.50 3.68 19.88
N SER A 49 8.49 4.15 20.62
CA SER A 49 7.81 3.39 21.67
C SER A 49 6.60 2.57 21.17
N LEU A 50 6.25 2.66 19.88
CA LEU A 50 5.15 1.88 19.30
C LEU A 50 5.59 0.45 19.02
N ASP A 51 4.74 -0.50 19.37
CA ASP A 51 4.89 -1.88 18.93
C ASP A 51 4.63 -2.01 17.42
N THR A 52 5.26 -3.02 16.81
CA THR A 52 5.20 -3.26 15.36
C THR A 52 3.78 -3.44 14.84
N VAL A 53 2.87 -4.00 15.65
CA VAL A 53 1.47 -4.21 15.25
C VAL A 53 0.73 -2.87 15.17
N ARG A 54 0.82 -2.02 16.20
CA ARG A 54 0.23 -0.67 16.15
C ARG A 54 0.85 0.18 15.05
N LEU A 55 2.16 0.05 14.83
CA LEU A 55 2.85 0.73 13.73
C LEU A 55 2.29 0.30 12.36
N ALA A 56 2.07 -1.01 12.15
CA ALA A 56 1.50 -1.54 10.91
C ALA A 56 0.06 -1.02 10.70
N VAL A 57 -0.77 -1.02 11.74
CA VAL A 57 -2.14 -0.49 11.67
C VAL A 57 -2.13 1.01 11.37
N LEU A 58 -1.28 1.79 12.05
CA LEU A 58 -1.16 3.23 11.80
C LEU A 58 -0.68 3.52 10.37
N THR A 59 0.25 2.71 9.86
CA THR A 59 0.70 2.80 8.48
C THR A 59 -0.43 2.51 7.50
N ALA A 60 -1.21 1.46 7.74
CA ALA A 60 -2.36 1.12 6.89
C ALA A 60 -3.40 2.25 6.89
N VAL A 61 -3.73 2.82 8.05
CA VAL A 61 -4.64 3.97 8.16
C VAL A 61 -4.12 5.16 7.35
N ASN A 62 -2.83 5.47 7.47
CA ASN A 62 -2.23 6.59 6.75
C ASN A 62 -2.26 6.39 5.23
N VAL A 63 -1.88 5.21 4.75
CA VAL A 63 -1.90 4.86 3.32
C VAL A 63 -3.32 4.91 2.75
N VAL A 64 -4.31 4.39 3.48
CA VAL A 64 -5.71 4.44 3.04
C VAL A 64 -6.23 5.87 2.99
N HIS A 65 -5.90 6.70 3.99
CA HIS A 65 -6.26 8.12 4.02
C HIS A 65 -5.69 8.89 2.81
N GLU A 66 -4.41 8.67 2.50
CA GLU A 66 -3.77 9.25 1.31
C GLU A 66 -4.44 8.78 0.01
N SER A 67 -4.79 7.50 -0.09
CA SER A 67 -5.49 6.96 -1.26
C SER A 67 -6.89 7.58 -1.44
N LEU A 68 -7.62 7.80 -0.34
CA LEU A 68 -8.94 8.44 -0.39
C LEU A 68 -8.83 9.90 -0.85
N LYS A 69 -7.89 10.68 -0.28
CA LYS A 69 -7.63 12.05 -0.72
C LYS A 69 -7.27 12.14 -2.21
N MET A 70 -6.42 11.24 -2.70
CA MET A 70 -6.06 11.20 -4.11
C MET A 70 -7.25 10.87 -5.01
N LYS A 71 -8.18 10.01 -4.56
CA LYS A 71 -9.41 9.70 -5.30
C LYS A 71 -10.36 10.90 -5.34
N GLU A 72 -10.56 11.58 -4.21
CA GLU A 72 -11.38 12.79 -4.12
C GLU A 72 -10.85 13.88 -5.06
N GLU A 73 -9.54 14.15 -5.04
CA GLU A 73 -8.92 15.14 -5.93
C GLU A 73 -9.08 14.77 -7.41
N LEU A 74 -8.96 13.48 -7.74
CA LEU A 74 -9.16 12.97 -9.09
C LEU A 74 -10.62 13.10 -9.56
N GLU A 75 -11.59 12.87 -8.68
CA GLU A 75 -13.02 13.08 -8.96
C GLU A 75 -13.33 14.57 -9.16
N GLU A 76 -12.78 15.46 -8.32
CA GLU A 76 -12.93 16.90 -8.49
C GLU A 76 -12.36 17.39 -9.83
N LEU A 77 -11.16 16.93 -10.21
CA LEU A 77 -10.54 17.29 -11.48
C LEU A 77 -11.35 16.79 -12.68
N ARG A 78 -11.89 15.56 -12.61
CA ARG A 78 -12.78 15.02 -13.65
C ARG A 78 -14.06 15.85 -13.77
N SER A 79 -14.69 16.19 -12.65
CA SER A 79 -15.88 17.04 -12.64
C SER A 79 -15.62 18.39 -13.30
N LYS A 80 -14.46 19.02 -13.04
CA LYS A 80 -14.07 20.29 -13.67
C LYS A 80 -13.83 20.17 -15.18
N LEU A 81 -13.33 19.03 -15.66
CA LEU A 81 -13.15 18.76 -17.09
C LEU A 81 -14.49 18.51 -17.80
N ASP A 82 -15.44 17.86 -17.14
CA ASP A 82 -16.76 17.53 -17.73
C ASP A 82 -17.71 18.75 -17.79
N HIS A 83 -17.46 19.80 -17.01
CA HIS A 83 -18.27 21.03 -16.97
C HIS A 83 -17.72 22.17 -17.85
N ASN A 84 -16.75 21.91 -18.73
CA ASN A 84 -16.18 22.86 -19.69
C ASN A 84 -16.27 22.31 -21.12
#